data_AF-D7L1G5-F1
#
_entry.id   AF-D7L1G5-F1
#
_cell.length_a   1.000
_cell.length_b   1.000
_cell.length_c   1.000
_cell.angle_alpha   90.00
_cell.angle_beta   90.00
_cell.angle_gamma   90.00
#
_symmetry.space_group_name_H-M   'P 1'
#
loop_
_entity.id
_entity.type
_entity.pdbx_description
1 polymer ?
#
loop_
_entity_poly.entity_id
_entity_poly.type
_entity_poly.pdbx_seq_one_letter_code
_entity_poly.pdbx_strand_id
1 'polypeptide(L)'
;MIQKAVSNSSTSFGSITMMDNALTSDVPVNSTVVGQAQGFYAGAAQRELGFLMAMNFAFKTGKYNGSTITILGRNTVFSKVREMPVVGGSGVFRLARGYVEARTKWFDPKTGDATVEYNCYVLHY
;
A
#
# COMPACT_ATOMS: atom_id res chain seq x y z
N MET A 1 -6.98 -8.25 -26.39
CA MET A 1 -8.43 -8.02 -26.13
C MET A 1 -8.58 -7.36 -24.77
N ILE A 2 -9.40 -6.31 -24.66
CA ILE A 2 -9.76 -5.69 -23.38
C ILE A 2 -10.71 -6.64 -22.64
N GLN A 3 -10.39 -6.99 -21.41
CA GLN A 3 -11.22 -7.84 -20.56
C GLN A 3 -12.10 -6.97 -19.67
N LYS A 4 -13.39 -7.29 -19.58
CA LYS A 4 -14.34 -6.57 -18.71
C LYS A 4 -14.13 -7.01 -17.25
N ALA A 5 -14.48 -6.13 -16.32
CA ALA A 5 -14.61 -6.52 -14.91
C ALA A 5 -15.61 -7.68 -14.79
N VAL A 6 -15.30 -8.65 -13.93
CA VAL A 6 -16.12 -9.86 -13.76
C VAL A 6 -16.79 -9.82 -12.39
N SER A 7 -18.11 -9.88 -12.36
CA SER A 7 -18.87 -10.04 -11.10
C SER A 7 -18.52 -11.39 -10.47
N ASN A 8 -18.33 -11.41 -9.14
CA ASN A 8 -17.89 -12.60 -8.39
C ASN A 8 -16.53 -13.18 -8.82
N SER A 9 -15.60 -12.32 -9.25
CA SER A 9 -14.21 -12.73 -9.49
C SER A 9 -13.48 -13.07 -8.19
N SER A 10 -12.84 -14.24 -8.14
CA SER A 10 -11.92 -14.62 -7.06
C SER A 10 -10.62 -13.80 -7.04
N THR A 11 -10.34 -13.04 -8.11
CA THR A 11 -9.16 -12.17 -8.23
C THR A 11 -9.47 -10.70 -8.06
N SER A 12 -10.75 -10.36 -7.84
CA SER A 12 -11.24 -8.98 -7.78
C SER A 12 -10.94 -8.15 -9.03
N PHE A 13 -10.71 -8.79 -10.19
CA PHE A 13 -10.32 -8.08 -11.41
C PHE A 13 -11.32 -6.99 -11.80
N GLY A 14 -10.82 -5.76 -11.98
CA GLY A 14 -11.60 -4.58 -12.32
C GLY A 14 -12.26 -3.88 -11.12
N SER A 15 -12.14 -4.40 -9.90
CA SER A 15 -12.59 -3.68 -8.69
C SER A 15 -11.63 -2.54 -8.37
N ILE A 16 -12.15 -1.47 -7.76
CA ILE A 16 -11.38 -0.36 -7.21
C ILE A 16 -11.88 -0.11 -5.79
N THR A 17 -10.96 0.00 -4.84
CA THR A 17 -11.26 0.29 -3.44
C THR A 17 -10.45 1.49 -2.98
N MET A 18 -11.13 2.52 -2.49
CA MET A 18 -10.51 3.68 -1.85
C MET A 18 -10.06 3.31 -0.44
N MET A 19 -8.93 3.87 -0.01
CA MET A 19 -8.38 3.66 1.33
C MET A 19 -7.92 4.95 1.98
N ASP A 20 -8.16 5.03 3.29
CA ASP A 20 -7.64 6.00 4.23
C ASP A 20 -7.33 5.24 5.53
N ASN A 21 -6.18 4.57 5.56
CA ASN A 21 -5.82 3.65 6.64
C ASN A 21 -4.73 4.24 7.53
N ALA A 22 -4.80 3.96 8.83
CA ALA A 22 -3.76 4.39 9.77
C ALA A 22 -2.43 3.67 9.49
N LEU A 23 -1.34 4.43 9.47
CA LEU A 23 0.02 3.93 9.59
C LEU A 23 0.43 4.03 11.06
N THR A 24 0.87 2.92 11.62
CA THR A 24 1.31 2.85 13.01
C THR A 24 2.79 2.50 13.11
N SER A 25 3.39 2.79 14.25
CA SER A 25 4.82 2.54 14.51
C SER A 25 5.17 1.06 14.61
N ASP A 26 4.19 0.20 14.89
CA ASP A 26 4.37 -1.25 15.07
C ASP A 26 3.05 -1.98 14.75
N VAL A 27 3.10 -3.32 14.69
CA VAL A 27 1.99 -4.21 14.35
C VAL A 27 0.84 -4.22 15.40
N PRO A 28 1.10 -4.13 16.73
CA PRO A 28 0.03 -4.18 17.72
C PRO A 28 -1.00 -3.05 17.56
N VAL A 29 -2.27 -3.36 17.85
CA VAL A 29 -3.43 -2.45 17.69
C VAL A 29 -3.28 -1.13 18.48
N ASN A 30 -2.55 -1.14 19.59
CA ASN A 30 -2.38 0.04 20.46
C ASN A 30 -1.11 0.85 20.14
N SER A 31 -0.45 0.56 19.01
CA SER A 31 0.75 1.27 18.60
C SER A 31 0.44 2.71 18.15
N THR A 32 1.44 3.57 18.24
CA THR A 32 1.28 4.99 17.95
C THR A 32 1.00 5.21 16.47
N VAL A 33 -0.06 5.97 16.15
CA VAL A 33 -0.32 6.41 14.78
C VAL A 33 0.74 7.43 14.36
N VAL A 34 1.42 7.16 13.25
CA VAL A 34 2.50 7.99 12.68
C VAL A 34 2.11 8.69 11.38
N GLY A 35 1.03 8.23 10.74
CA GLY A 35 0.58 8.77 9.46
C GLY A 35 -0.61 8.00 8.90
N GLN A 36 -0.91 8.23 7.62
CA GLN A 36 -2.02 7.59 6.91
C GLN A 36 -1.56 7.08 5.55
N ALA A 37 -2.04 5.90 5.17
CA ALA A 37 -1.97 5.38 3.81
C ALA A 37 -3.25 5.79 3.08
N GLN A 38 -3.12 6.64 2.06
CA GLN A 38 -4.24 7.23 1.33
C GLN A 38 -4.11 7.00 -0.16
N GLY A 39 -5.20 6.60 -0.80
CA GLY A 39 -5.24 6.37 -2.24
C GLY A 39 -6.26 5.29 -2.59
N PHE A 40 -5.90 4.44 -3.54
CA PHE A 40 -6.71 3.28 -3.89
C PHE A 40 -5.87 2.07 -4.25
N TYR A 41 -6.52 0.92 -4.25
CA TYR A 41 -6.01 -0.27 -4.90
C TYR A 41 -7.04 -0.84 -5.86
N ALA A 42 -6.57 -1.45 -6.94
CA ALA A 42 -7.43 -1.99 -7.98
C ALA A 42 -7.05 -3.43 -8.32
N GLY A 43 -8.03 -4.33 -8.46
CA GLY A 43 -7.77 -5.69 -8.92
C GLY A 43 -7.30 -5.67 -10.37
N ALA A 44 -6.00 -5.87 -10.58
CA ALA A 44 -5.35 -5.68 -11.88
C ALA A 44 -4.87 -7.00 -12.51
N ALA A 45 -4.94 -8.11 -11.77
CA ALA A 45 -4.58 -9.43 -12.26
C ALA A 45 -5.82 -10.32 -12.48
N GLN A 46 -5.85 -11.02 -13.62
CA GLN A 46 -6.97 -11.90 -14.00
C GLN A 46 -6.81 -13.33 -13.47
N ARG A 47 -5.59 -13.74 -13.14
CA ARG A 47 -5.25 -15.14 -12.80
C ARG A 47 -4.85 -15.35 -11.34
N GLU A 48 -4.69 -14.26 -10.60
CA GLU A 48 -4.30 -14.28 -9.19
C GLU A 48 -4.84 -13.03 -8.51
N LEU A 49 -4.95 -13.07 -7.17
CA LEU A 49 -5.34 -11.92 -6.37
C LEU A 49 -4.17 -10.91 -6.31
N GLY A 50 -4.09 -10.07 -7.34
CA GLY A 50 -3.05 -9.10 -7.55
C GLY A 50 -3.62 -7.71 -7.73
N PHE A 51 -3.27 -6.82 -6.80
CA PHE A 51 -3.70 -5.43 -6.84
C PHE A 51 -2.65 -4.54 -7.51
N LEU A 52 -3.09 -3.47 -8.16
CA LEU A 52 -2.30 -2.28 -8.39
C LEU A 52 -2.53 -1.34 -7.20
N MET A 53 -1.48 -1.00 -6.47
CA MET A 53 -1.50 0.01 -5.42
C MET A 53 -1.16 1.36 -6.04
N ALA A 54 -1.98 2.37 -5.81
CA ALA A 54 -1.72 3.76 -6.16
C ALA A 54 -2.01 4.63 -4.94
N MET A 55 -0.96 4.93 -4.17
CA MET A 55 -1.12 5.45 -2.82
C MET A 55 0.00 6.34 -2.33
N ASN A 56 -0.30 7.13 -1.30
CA ASN A 56 0.66 7.91 -0.54
C ASN A 56 0.71 7.43 0.90
N PHE A 57 1.91 7.36 1.47
CA PHE A 57 2.08 7.39 2.91
C PHE A 57 2.28 8.85 3.32
N ALA A 58 1.29 9.41 4.02
CA ALA A 58 1.29 10.77 4.53
C ALA A 58 1.65 10.77 6.02
N PHE A 59 2.87 11.16 6.35
CA PHE A 59 3.37 11.17 7.71
C PHE A 59 2.86 12.39 8.47
N LYS A 60 2.41 12.19 9.71
CA LYS A 60 1.79 13.23 10.56
C LYS A 60 2.54 13.51 11.86
N THR A 61 3.62 12.78 12.13
CA THR A 61 4.39 12.92 13.36
C THR A 61 5.90 12.85 13.12
N GLY A 62 6.68 13.25 14.12
CA GLY A 62 8.14 13.17 14.11
C GLY A 62 8.82 13.99 13.03
N LYS A 63 10.04 13.60 12.65
CA LYS A 63 10.88 14.32 11.67
C LYS A 63 10.30 14.39 10.25
N TYR A 64 9.31 13.57 9.94
CA TYR A 64 8.71 13.48 8.61
C TYR A 64 7.32 14.11 8.53
N ASN A 65 6.86 14.76 9.61
CA ASN A 65 5.54 15.37 9.67
C ASN A 65 5.27 16.29 8.46
N GLY A 66 4.13 16.10 7.80
CA GLY A 66 3.70 16.87 6.62
C GLY A 66 4.35 16.42 5.31
N SER A 67 5.23 15.41 5.33
CA SER A 67 5.86 14.85 4.14
C SER A 67 5.15 13.59 3.67
N THR A 68 5.33 13.25 2.39
CA THR A 68 4.75 12.05 1.80
C THR A 68 5.76 11.25 1.00
N ILE A 69 5.57 9.93 0.92
CA ILE A 69 6.12 9.10 -0.17
C ILE A 69 4.97 8.53 -1.00
N THR A 70 5.19 8.41 -2.30
CA THR A 70 4.21 7.87 -3.25
C THR A 70 4.63 6.49 -3.72
N ILE A 71 3.71 5.54 -3.62
CA ILE A 71 3.90 4.14 -4.01
C ILE A 71 2.94 3.83 -5.16
N LEU A 72 3.50 3.34 -6.27
CA LEU A 72 2.73 2.90 -7.44
C LEU A 72 3.26 1.55 -7.90
N GLY A 73 2.60 0.45 -7.53
CA GLY A 73 3.19 -0.87 -7.69
C GLY A 73 2.22 -2.02 -7.67
N ARG A 74 2.69 -3.17 -8.14
CA ARG A 74 1.95 -4.44 -8.14
C ARG A 74 2.06 -5.11 -6.77
N ASN A 75 0.94 -5.58 -6.24
CA ASN A 75 0.81 -6.20 -4.93
C ASN A 75 0.12 -7.56 -5.05
N THR A 76 0.89 -8.63 -5.19
CA THR A 76 0.39 -10.03 -5.22
C THR A 76 0.24 -10.53 -3.79
N VAL A 77 -0.98 -10.49 -3.24
CA VAL A 77 -1.20 -10.49 -1.79
C VAL A 77 -0.71 -11.74 -1.05
N PHE A 78 -0.63 -12.89 -1.76
CA PHE A 78 -0.15 -14.16 -1.21
C PHE A 78 1.36 -14.33 -1.26
N SER A 79 2.09 -13.42 -1.91
CA SER A 79 3.55 -13.42 -1.86
C SER A 79 4.03 -13.06 -0.46
N LYS A 80 5.03 -13.80 0.04
CA LYS A 80 5.62 -13.57 1.37
C LYS A 80 6.19 -12.16 1.53
N VAL A 81 6.77 -11.63 0.45
CA VAL A 81 7.34 -10.28 0.35
C VAL A 81 6.86 -9.66 -0.94
N ARG A 82 6.42 -8.42 -0.88
CA ARG A 82 5.89 -7.69 -2.03
C ARG A 82 6.66 -6.38 -2.15
N GLU A 83 7.52 -6.30 -3.15
CA GLU A 83 8.27 -5.10 -3.44
C GLU A 83 7.44 -4.16 -4.32
N MET A 84 7.34 -2.90 -3.94
CA MET A 84 6.68 -1.86 -4.74
C MET A 84 7.55 -0.61 -4.79
N PRO A 85 7.66 0.06 -5.95
CA PRO A 85 8.53 1.22 -6.08
C PRO A 85 7.95 2.43 -5.36
N VAL A 86 8.84 3.19 -4.73
CA VAL A 86 8.60 4.57 -4.34
C VAL A 86 8.93 5.44 -5.54
N VAL A 87 7.89 6.01 -6.15
CA VAL A 87 7.99 6.76 -7.41
C VAL A 87 8.14 8.27 -7.21
N GLY A 88 8.06 8.73 -5.96
CA GLY A 88 8.18 10.15 -5.63
C GLY A 88 7.90 10.41 -4.15
N GLY A 89 7.93 11.69 -3.80
CA GLY A 89 7.60 12.17 -2.47
C GLY A 89 7.50 13.70 -2.41
N SER A 90 7.02 14.19 -1.28
CA SER A 90 6.85 15.62 -0.98
C SER A 90 7.50 15.98 0.36
N GLY A 91 7.61 17.28 0.64
CA GLY A 91 8.26 17.77 1.86
C GLY A 91 9.73 17.35 1.89
N VAL A 92 10.15 16.70 2.98
CA VAL A 92 11.52 16.18 3.13
C VAL A 92 11.86 15.08 2.13
N PHE A 93 10.85 14.39 1.59
CA PHE A 93 11.01 13.35 0.57
C PHE A 93 10.93 13.91 -0.86
N ARG A 94 11.20 15.20 -1.07
CA ARG A 94 11.25 15.76 -2.42
C ARG A 94 12.32 15.05 -3.25
N LEU A 95 11.96 14.70 -4.49
CA LEU A 95 12.78 13.89 -5.41
C LEU A 95 13.07 12.47 -4.90
N ALA A 96 12.25 11.95 -3.96
CA ALA A 96 12.43 10.62 -3.42
C ALA A 96 12.33 9.53 -4.49
N ARG A 97 13.20 8.52 -4.36
CA ARG A 97 13.13 7.26 -5.10
C ARG A 97 13.52 6.10 -4.20
N GLY A 98 13.05 4.91 -4.52
CA GLY A 98 13.39 3.71 -3.76
C GLY A 98 12.31 2.65 -3.88
N TYR A 99 12.11 1.88 -2.81
CA TYR A 99 11.13 0.80 -2.78
C TYR A 99 10.60 0.57 -1.36
N VAL A 100 9.46 -0.10 -1.30
CA VAL A 100 8.92 -0.65 -0.05
C VAL A 100 8.84 -2.17 -0.15
N GLU A 101 9.05 -2.86 0.96
CA GLU A 101 8.68 -4.25 1.12
C GLU A 101 7.45 -4.35 2.01
N ALA A 102 6.39 -5.00 1.50
CA ALA A 102 5.17 -5.25 2.25
C ALA A 102 5.05 -6.73 2.67
N ARG A 103 4.64 -6.97 3.92
CA ARG A 103 4.43 -8.32 4.50
C ARG A 103 3.10 -8.35 5.24
N THR A 104 2.22 -9.27 4.87
CA THR A 104 0.95 -9.45 5.58
C THR A 104 1.20 -10.14 6.91
N LYS A 105 0.83 -9.51 8.02
CA LYS A 105 0.98 -10.05 9.39
C LYS A 105 -0.32 -10.67 9.90
N TRP A 106 -1.44 -10.11 9.49
CA TRP A 106 -2.77 -10.59 9.83
C TRP A 106 -3.74 -10.28 8.68
N PHE A 107 -4.72 -11.15 8.46
CA PHE A 107 -5.76 -11.01 7.43
C PHE A 107 -7.02 -11.75 7.85
N ASP A 108 -8.17 -11.07 7.79
CA ASP A 108 -9.50 -11.68 7.89
C ASP A 108 -10.12 -11.80 6.49
N PRO A 109 -10.27 -13.02 5.93
CA PRO A 109 -10.87 -13.21 4.61
C PRO A 109 -12.37 -12.90 4.56
N LYS A 110 -13.06 -12.79 5.69
CA LYS A 110 -14.50 -12.48 5.74
C LYS A 110 -14.77 -10.99 5.57
N THR A 111 -13.97 -10.15 6.22
CA THR A 111 -14.12 -8.69 6.16
C THR A 111 -13.22 -8.06 5.10
N GLY A 112 -12.10 -8.72 4.77
CA GLY A 112 -11.04 -8.18 3.94
C GLY A 112 -10.01 -7.36 4.71
N ASP A 113 -10.14 -7.25 6.04
CA ASP A 113 -9.23 -6.47 6.86
C ASP A 113 -7.86 -7.13 6.95
N ALA A 114 -6.81 -6.32 6.92
CA ALA A 114 -5.43 -6.79 6.99
C ALA A 114 -4.54 -5.85 7.79
N THR A 115 -3.54 -6.42 8.45
CA THR A 115 -2.38 -5.68 8.95
C THR A 115 -1.19 -6.00 8.07
N VAL A 116 -0.62 -4.97 7.45
CA VAL A 116 0.52 -5.09 6.54
C VAL A 116 1.69 -4.29 7.11
N GLU A 117 2.78 -4.99 7.40
CA GLU A 117 4.05 -4.36 7.75
C GLU A 117 4.73 -3.84 6.50
N TYR A 118 5.28 -2.62 6.58
CA TYR A 118 6.03 -1.98 5.50
C TYR A 118 7.43 -1.60 5.98
N ASN A 119 8.45 -2.10 5.27
CA ASN A 119 9.80 -1.55 5.34
C ASN A 119 9.99 -0.61 4.16
N CYS A 120 10.35 0.65 4.42
CA CYS A 120 10.50 1.67 3.39
C CYS A 120 11.97 2.08 3.23
N TYR A 121 12.53 1.89 2.03
CA TYR A 121 13.90 2.25 1.69
C TYR A 121 13.88 3.42 0.71
N VAL A 122 14.14 4.62 1.21
CA VAL A 122 13.92 5.86 0.47
C VAL A 122 15.21 6.68 0.40
N LEU A 123 15.64 6.98 -0.82
CA LEU A 123 16.70 7.94 -1.11
C LEU A 123 16.06 9.30 -1.39
N HIS A 124 16.47 10.33 -0.67
CA HIS A 124 16.05 11.72 -0.86
C HIS A 124 17.20 12.67 -0.53
N TYR A 125 17.00 13.97 -0.76
CA TYR A 125 17.96 15.05 -0.49
C TYR A 125 17.63 15.79 0.80
#